data_AF-A0A1H4RK13-F1
#
_entry.id   AF-A0A1H4RK13-F1
#
_cell.length_a   1.000
_cell.length_b   1.000
_cell.length_c   1.000
_cell.angle_alpha   90.00
_cell.angle_beta   90.00
_cell.angle_gamma   90.00
#
_symmetry.space_group_name_H-M   'P 1'
#
loop_
_entity.id
_entity.type
_entity.pdbx_description
1 polymer ?
#
loop_
_entity_poly.entity_id
_entity_poly.type
_entity_poly.pdbx_seq_one_letter_code
_entity_poly.pdbx_strand_id
1 'polypeptide(L)'
;MKNKLLFYLLLFPLVVFSQSFPSPPSAAQINNIASQHHQMMMQQQQMMRMLQRNFVTDQQKLDKANGKKVRIESKIRNLKKELSTTKEDLRSLQNTDVKLDKKQQKKKKKLLKTLAKINDKVAKNTEKLQSISNNIIELEKRIKETSKEIEKESKKTKNSK
;
A
#
# COMPACT_ATOMS: atom_id res chain seq x y z
N MET A 1 -49.74 -81.04 8.75
CA MET A 1 -48.44 -80.33 8.79
C MET A 1 -48.68 -78.86 8.47
N LYS A 2 -48.66 -77.98 9.48
CA LYS A 2 -48.87 -76.54 9.32
C LYS A 2 -47.89 -75.78 10.22
N ASN A 3 -47.06 -74.98 9.57
CA ASN A 3 -46.38 -73.75 9.97
C ASN A 3 -45.77 -73.66 11.38
N LYS A 4 -44.50 -74.07 11.50
CA LYS A 4 -43.58 -73.71 12.60
C LYS A 4 -42.50 -72.71 12.15
N LEU A 5 -42.80 -71.79 11.23
CA LEU A 5 -41.81 -70.84 10.71
C LEU A 5 -42.05 -69.37 11.09
N LEU A 6 -43.15 -69.04 11.76
CA LEU A 6 -43.46 -67.64 12.12
C LEU A 6 -42.92 -67.18 13.47
N PHE A 7 -42.40 -68.08 14.31
CA PHE A 7 -41.97 -67.73 15.68
C PHE A 7 -40.53 -67.23 15.80
N TYR A 8 -39.70 -67.37 14.77
CA TYR A 8 -38.29 -66.99 14.82
C TYR A 8 -37.99 -65.55 14.39
N LEU A 9 -39.00 -64.80 13.93
CA LEU A 9 -38.82 -63.41 13.47
C LEU A 9 -39.04 -62.36 14.59
N LEU A 10 -39.27 -62.80 15.83
CA LEU A 10 -39.55 -61.94 16.99
C LEU A 10 -38.41 -61.86 18.01
N LEU A 11 -37.25 -62.45 17.71
CA LEU A 11 -36.07 -62.46 18.60
C LEU A 11 -34.85 -61.77 17.96
N PHE A 12 -35.05 -60.85 17.02
CA PHE A 12 -34.01 -59.86 16.74
C PHE A 12 -34.13 -58.75 17.77
N PRO A 13 -33.11 -58.51 18.63
CA PRO A 13 -33.04 -57.23 19.30
C PRO A 13 -32.85 -56.20 18.20
N LEU A 14 -33.92 -55.50 17.84
CA LEU A 14 -33.82 -54.19 17.24
C LEU A 14 -33.00 -53.36 18.22
N VAL A 15 -31.69 -53.34 18.02
CA VAL A 15 -30.79 -52.33 18.59
C VAL A 15 -31.21 -51.04 17.91
N VAL A 16 -32.28 -50.44 18.43
CA VAL A 16 -32.68 -49.08 18.11
C VAL A 16 -31.55 -48.24 18.69
N PHE A 17 -30.59 -47.89 17.84
CA PHE A 17 -29.72 -46.75 18.10
C PHE A 17 -30.64 -45.53 18.21
N SER A 18 -31.14 -45.26 19.42
CA SER A 18 -31.71 -43.97 19.75
C SER A 18 -30.55 -42.98 19.67
N GLN A 19 -30.38 -42.36 18.50
CA GLN A 19 -29.65 -41.12 18.38
C GLN A 19 -30.39 -40.12 19.26
N SER A 20 -30.00 -40.03 20.53
CA SER A 20 -30.50 -39.01 21.43
C SER A 20 -30.12 -37.67 20.84
N PHE A 21 -31.13 -36.91 20.40
CA PHE A 21 -30.92 -35.53 19.99
C PHE A 21 -30.24 -34.77 21.14
N PRO A 22 -29.21 -33.96 20.86
CA PRO A 22 -28.60 -33.15 21.91
C PRO A 22 -29.68 -32.27 22.54
N SER A 23 -29.74 -32.26 23.87
CA SER A 23 -30.65 -31.38 24.61
C SER A 23 -30.36 -29.92 24.23
N PRO A 24 -31.40 -29.11 23.97
CA PRO A 24 -31.22 -27.74 23.52
C PRO A 24 -30.42 -26.94 24.56
N PRO A 25 -29.56 -26.00 24.12
CA PRO A 25 -28.75 -25.22 25.02
C PRO A 25 -29.63 -24.42 26.00
N SER A 26 -29.18 -24.34 27.25
CA SER A 26 -29.85 -23.53 28.28
C SER A 26 -29.84 -22.04 27.92
N ALA A 27 -30.80 -21.27 28.43
CA ALA A 27 -30.87 -19.83 28.21
C ALA A 27 -29.57 -19.10 28.60
N ALA A 28 -28.86 -19.56 29.63
CA ALA A 28 -27.57 -19.02 30.03
C ALA A 28 -26.47 -19.31 28.98
N GLN A 29 -26.45 -20.50 28.38
CA GLN A 29 -25.53 -20.83 27.28
C GLN A 29 -25.83 -20.00 26.03
N ILE A 30 -27.10 -19.81 25.69
CA ILE A 30 -27.51 -18.96 24.55
C ILE A 30 -27.06 -17.51 24.77
N ASN A 31 -27.24 -16.96 25.97
CA ASN A 31 -26.85 -15.58 26.28
C ASN A 31 -25.32 -15.40 26.26
N ASN A 32 -24.56 -16.40 26.73
CA ASN A 32 -23.10 -16.40 26.62
C ASN A 32 -22.62 -16.45 25.16
N ILE A 33 -23.26 -17.27 24.31
CA ILE A 33 -22.92 -17.33 22.87
C ILE A 33 -23.27 -16.02 22.17
N ALA A 34 -24.45 -15.46 22.45
CA ALA A 34 -24.89 -14.20 21.85
C ALA A 34 -23.98 -13.02 22.24
N SER A 35 -23.60 -12.94 23.52
CA SER A 35 -22.68 -11.90 24.00
C SER A 35 -21.26 -12.06 23.44
N GLN A 36 -20.72 -13.28 23.37
CA GLN A 36 -19.44 -13.55 22.70
C GLN A 36 -19.47 -13.18 21.21
N HIS A 37 -20.55 -13.54 20.51
CA HIS A 37 -20.73 -13.20 19.11
C HIS A 37 -20.83 -11.68 18.90
N HIS A 38 -21.55 -10.97 19.78
CA HIS A 38 -21.64 -9.51 19.75
C HIS A 38 -20.26 -8.85 19.97
N GLN A 39 -19.47 -9.33 20.93
CA GLN A 39 -18.11 -8.84 21.17
C GLN A 39 -17.20 -9.04 19.95
N MET A 40 -17.27 -10.21 19.32
CA MET A 40 -16.50 -10.51 18.11
C MET A 40 -16.87 -9.57 16.95
N MET A 41 -18.17 -9.35 16.71
CA MET A 41 -18.63 -8.43 15.67
C MET A 41 -18.17 -7.00 15.92
N MET A 42 -18.23 -6.53 17.17
CA MET A 42 -17.75 -5.19 17.53
C MET A 42 -16.25 -5.04 17.28
N GLN A 43 -15.43 -6.03 17.68
CA GLN A 43 -13.99 -6.03 17.42
C GLN A 43 -13.69 -6.02 15.92
N GLN A 44 -14.39 -6.83 15.14
CA GLN A 44 -14.21 -6.89 13.70
C GLN A 44 -14.61 -5.58 13.02
N GLN A 45 -15.70 -4.94 13.45
CA GLN A 45 -16.11 -3.64 12.93
C GLN A 45 -15.06 -2.56 13.21
N GLN A 46 -14.48 -2.55 14.41
CA GLN A 46 -13.38 -1.63 14.74
C GLN A 46 -12.15 -1.89 13.87
N MET A 47 -11.77 -3.15 13.69
CA MET A 47 -10.66 -3.54 12.80
C MET A 47 -10.91 -3.07 11.36
N MET A 48 -12.11 -3.30 10.81
CA MET A 48 -12.47 -2.87 9.47
C MET A 48 -12.38 -1.35 9.30
N ARG A 49 -12.86 -0.57 10.27
CA ARG A 49 -12.73 0.89 10.26
C ARG A 49 -11.26 1.33 10.30
N MET A 50 -10.42 0.64 11.08
CA MET A 50 -8.99 0.92 11.14
C MET A 50 -8.32 0.68 9.77
N LEU A 51 -8.58 -0.46 9.13
CA LEU A 51 -8.03 -0.78 7.81
C LEU A 51 -8.48 0.23 6.75
N GLN A 52 -9.77 0.59 6.73
CA GLN A 52 -10.30 1.62 5.82
C GLN A 52 -9.63 2.98 6.05
N ARG A 53 -9.47 3.38 7.32
CA ARG A 53 -8.78 4.62 7.66
C ARG A 53 -7.32 4.60 7.21
N ASN A 54 -6.61 3.50 7.43
CA ASN A 54 -5.22 3.34 7.02
C ASN A 54 -5.09 3.44 5.50
N PHE A 55 -5.97 2.75 4.76
CA PHE A 55 -6.04 2.82 3.31
C PHE A 55 -6.23 4.26 2.80
N VAL A 56 -7.23 4.98 3.32
CA VAL A 56 -7.50 6.36 2.93
C VAL A 56 -6.33 7.28 3.29
N THR A 57 -5.74 7.09 4.47
CA THR A 57 -4.61 7.91 4.94
C THR A 57 -3.38 7.71 4.05
N ASP A 58 -3.06 6.48 3.68
CA ASP A 58 -1.92 6.18 2.83
C ASP A 58 -2.17 6.62 1.38
N GLN A 59 -3.40 6.54 0.88
CA GLN A 59 -3.77 7.12 -0.42
C GLN A 59 -3.54 8.64 -0.45
N GLN A 60 -3.96 9.36 0.59
CA GLN A 60 -3.70 10.80 0.69
C GLN A 60 -2.20 11.13 0.78
N LYS A 61 -1.41 10.30 1.46
CA LYS A 61 0.06 10.46 1.49
C LYS A 61 0.66 10.21 0.11
N LEU A 62 0.16 9.21 -0.63
CA LEU A 62 0.61 8.88 -1.98
C LEU A 62 0.34 10.05 -2.93
N ASP A 63 -0.85 10.62 -2.91
CA ASP A 63 -1.20 11.78 -3.74
C ASP A 63 -0.29 12.99 -3.44
N LYS A 64 -0.03 13.25 -2.16
CA LYS A 64 0.92 14.30 -1.72
C LYS A 64 2.35 14.00 -2.20
N ALA A 65 2.80 12.75 -2.13
CA ALA A 65 4.13 12.34 -2.57
C ALA A 65 4.28 12.48 -4.10
N ASN A 66 3.27 12.07 -4.86
CA ASN A 66 3.19 12.26 -6.31
C ASN A 66 3.22 13.74 -6.69
N GLY A 67 2.45 14.59 -6.00
CA GLY A 67 2.50 16.04 -6.20
C GLY A 67 3.89 16.64 -5.93
N LYS A 68 4.58 16.16 -4.89
CA LYS A 68 5.98 16.56 -4.62
C LYS A 68 6.93 16.09 -5.72
N LYS A 69 6.78 14.85 -6.20
CA LYS A 69 7.58 14.28 -7.29
C LYS A 69 7.53 15.16 -8.54
N VAL A 70 6.32 15.47 -9.01
CA VAL A 70 6.10 16.34 -10.20
C VAL A 70 6.78 17.70 -10.04
N ARG A 71 6.67 18.33 -8.86
CA ARG A 71 7.30 19.63 -8.58
C ARG A 71 8.83 19.55 -8.63
N ILE A 72 9.43 18.51 -8.07
CA ILE A 72 10.89 18.32 -8.09
C ILE A 72 11.38 18.00 -9.50
N GLU A 73 10.68 17.15 -10.25
CA GLU A 73 11.00 16.87 -11.65
C GLU A 73 10.98 18.14 -12.51
N SER A 74 9.97 19.00 -12.31
CA SER A 74 9.90 20.31 -12.98
C SER A 74 11.11 21.19 -12.66
N LYS A 75 11.52 21.26 -11.38
CA LYS A 75 12.72 22.00 -10.97
C LYS A 75 13.99 21.44 -11.62
N ILE A 76 14.14 20.11 -11.67
CA ILE A 76 15.29 19.48 -12.33
C ILE A 76 15.30 19.79 -13.82
N ARG A 77 14.15 19.74 -14.51
CA ARG A 77 14.04 20.11 -15.92
C ARG A 77 14.47 21.55 -16.16
N ASN A 78 14.03 22.49 -15.34
CA ASN A 78 14.41 23.90 -15.47
C ASN A 78 15.92 24.11 -15.23
N LEU A 79 16.47 23.49 -14.18
CA LEU A 79 17.92 23.54 -13.91
C LEU A 79 18.74 22.92 -15.06
N LYS A 80 18.26 21.83 -15.68
CA LYS A 80 18.90 21.24 -16.86
C LYS A 80 18.87 22.16 -18.07
N LYS A 81 17.79 22.92 -18.29
CA LYS A 81 17.72 23.95 -19.32
C LYS A 81 18.74 25.07 -19.07
N GLU A 82 18.76 25.62 -17.86
CA GLU A 82 19.75 26.63 -17.45
C GLU A 82 21.19 26.14 -17.62
N LEU A 83 21.44 24.87 -17.30
CA LEU A 83 22.73 24.22 -17.49
C LEU A 83 23.13 24.13 -18.97
N SER A 84 22.18 23.81 -19.87
CA SER A 84 22.44 23.78 -21.31
C SER A 84 22.83 25.16 -21.83
N THR A 85 22.04 26.19 -21.51
CA THR A 85 22.31 27.57 -21.92
C THR A 85 23.66 28.06 -21.38
N THR A 86 23.97 27.78 -20.10
CA THR A 86 25.26 28.16 -19.50
C THR A 86 26.44 27.44 -20.17
N LYS A 87 26.26 26.18 -20.59
CA LYS A 87 27.27 25.42 -21.34
C LYS A 87 27.48 25.97 -22.75
N GLU A 88 26.42 26.38 -23.43
CA GLU A 88 26.49 27.03 -24.75
C GLU A 88 27.22 28.38 -24.66
N ASP A 89 26.89 29.20 -23.66
CA ASP A 89 27.60 30.45 -23.37
C ASP A 89 29.09 30.24 -23.07
N LEU A 90 29.44 29.11 -22.46
CA LEU A 90 30.83 28.77 -22.18
C LEU A 90 31.55 28.27 -23.44
N ARG A 91 30.88 27.51 -24.30
CA ARG A 91 31.40 27.05 -25.60
C ARG A 91 31.64 28.21 -26.56
N SER A 92 30.74 29.20 -26.60
CA SER A 92 30.93 30.39 -27.45
C SER A 92 32.17 31.22 -27.04
N LEU A 93 32.54 31.21 -25.76
CA LEU A 93 33.79 31.78 -25.27
C LEU A 93 35.03 30.90 -25.52
N GLN A 94 34.87 29.64 -25.91
CA GLN A 94 35.98 28.72 -26.20
C GLN A 94 36.24 28.56 -27.71
N ASN A 95 35.22 28.75 -28.55
CA ASN A 95 35.29 28.59 -30.01
C ASN A 95 36.04 29.73 -30.73
N THR A 96 36.52 30.75 -30.01
CA THR A 96 37.40 31.78 -30.57
C THR A 96 38.86 31.33 -30.42
N ASP A 97 39.57 31.10 -31.53
CA ASP A 97 41.03 30.82 -31.60
C ASP A 97 41.92 31.99 -31.11
N VAL A 98 41.31 32.99 -30.46
CA VAL A 98 41.96 34.20 -29.96
C VAL A 98 42.17 34.05 -28.45
N LYS A 99 43.34 34.46 -27.96
CA LYS A 99 43.62 34.57 -26.51
C LYS A 99 42.51 35.42 -25.85
N LEU A 100 41.76 34.81 -24.93
CA LEU A 100 40.67 35.49 -24.22
C LEU A 100 41.18 36.74 -23.51
N ASP A 101 40.49 37.86 -23.73
CA ASP A 101 40.76 39.11 -23.02
C ASP A 101 40.43 38.98 -21.51
N LYS A 102 40.89 39.94 -20.70
CA LYS A 102 40.68 39.94 -19.23
C LYS A 102 39.19 39.95 -18.82
N LYS A 103 38.31 40.54 -19.64
CA LYS A 103 36.86 40.61 -19.40
C LYS A 103 36.18 39.28 -19.73
N GLN A 104 36.56 38.64 -20.83
CA GLN A 104 36.12 37.31 -21.25
C GLN A 104 36.59 36.23 -20.26
N GLN A 105 37.82 36.30 -19.76
CA GLN A 105 38.31 35.42 -18.70
C GLN A 105 37.49 35.55 -17.41
N LYS A 106 37.16 36.79 -17.00
CA LYS A 106 36.25 37.02 -15.85
C LYS A 106 34.85 36.44 -16.11
N LYS A 107 34.29 36.59 -17.32
CA LYS A 107 32.99 36.01 -17.69
C LYS A 107 33.03 34.49 -17.64
N LYS A 108 34.06 33.85 -18.21
CA LYS A 108 34.29 32.39 -18.16
C LYS A 108 34.35 31.89 -16.71
N LYS A 109 35.10 32.55 -15.83
CA LYS A 109 35.17 32.17 -14.40
C LYS A 109 33.81 32.29 -13.70
N LYS A 110 33.01 33.30 -14.02
CA LYS A 110 31.64 33.43 -13.49
C LYS A 110 30.73 32.31 -13.99
N LEU A 111 30.77 32.01 -15.29
CA LEU A 111 29.97 30.92 -15.90
C LEU A 111 30.33 29.56 -15.29
N LEU A 112 31.62 29.25 -15.11
CA LEU A 112 32.06 28.02 -14.43
C LEU A 112 31.52 27.91 -13.00
N LYS A 113 31.55 29.01 -12.24
CA LYS A 113 30.95 29.05 -10.89
C LYS A 113 29.43 28.82 -10.93
N THR A 114 28.73 29.41 -11.89
CA THR A 114 27.29 29.20 -12.07
C THR A 114 26.99 27.75 -12.42
N LEU A 115 27.77 27.14 -13.32
CA LEU A 115 27.63 25.75 -13.75
C LEU A 115 27.82 24.79 -12.56
N ALA A 116 28.84 25.02 -11.73
CA ALA A 116 29.04 24.26 -10.49
C ALA A 116 27.81 24.37 -9.56
N LYS A 117 27.30 25.59 -9.31
CA LYS A 117 26.10 25.80 -8.48
C LYS A 117 24.86 25.11 -9.04
N ILE A 118 24.66 25.12 -10.36
CA ILE A 118 23.53 24.44 -11.00
C ILE A 118 23.68 22.93 -10.84
N ASN A 119 24.87 22.37 -11.08
CA ASN A 119 25.15 20.95 -10.86
C ASN A 119 24.84 20.52 -9.42
N ASP A 120 25.29 21.28 -8.42
CA ASP A 120 25.00 21.00 -7.01
C ASP A 120 23.49 20.98 -6.73
N LYS A 121 22.75 21.95 -7.29
CA LYS A 121 21.29 22.01 -7.15
C LYS A 121 20.60 20.84 -7.85
N VAL A 122 21.10 20.42 -9.02
CA VAL A 122 20.59 19.23 -9.73
C VAL A 122 20.82 17.99 -8.89
N ALA A 123 22.03 17.76 -8.38
CA ALA A 123 22.37 16.62 -7.53
C ALA A 123 21.44 16.53 -6.30
N LYS A 124 21.32 17.62 -5.53
CA LYS A 124 20.43 17.69 -4.35
C LYS A 124 18.97 17.42 -4.68
N ASN A 125 18.47 17.89 -5.83
CA ASN A 125 17.09 17.63 -6.22
C ASN A 125 16.89 16.20 -6.73
N THR A 126 17.90 15.60 -7.37
CA THR A 126 17.88 14.19 -7.78
C THR A 126 17.84 13.26 -6.58
N GLU A 127 18.64 13.51 -5.54
CA GLU A 127 18.59 12.75 -4.27
C GLU A 127 17.20 12.83 -3.62
N LYS A 128 16.62 14.04 -3.57
CA LYS A 128 15.24 14.24 -3.07
C LYS A 128 14.22 13.47 -3.91
N LEU A 129 14.38 13.45 -5.23
CA LEU A 129 13.50 12.72 -6.13
C LEU A 129 13.57 11.21 -5.90
N GLN A 130 14.77 10.68 -5.64
CA GLN A 130 14.97 9.27 -5.32
C GLN A 130 14.30 8.90 -3.99
N SER A 131 14.49 9.70 -2.95
CA SER A 131 13.82 9.50 -1.65
C SER A 131 12.29 9.54 -1.79
N ILE A 132 11.75 10.50 -2.55
CA ILE A 132 10.30 10.58 -2.80
C ILE A 132 9.80 9.34 -3.56
N SER A 133 10.55 8.88 -4.55
CA SER A 133 10.19 7.69 -5.35
C SER A 133 10.16 6.43 -4.50
N ASN A 134 11.12 6.25 -3.60
CA ASN A 134 11.13 5.12 -2.66
C ASN A 134 9.91 5.16 -1.74
N ASN A 135 9.58 6.33 -1.19
CA ASN A 135 8.39 6.48 -0.35
C ASN A 135 7.08 6.22 -1.11
N ILE A 136 7.01 6.56 -2.41
CA ILE A 136 5.87 6.22 -3.27
C ILE A 136 5.73 4.69 -3.37
N ILE A 137 6.81 3.97 -3.67
CA ILE A 137 6.80 2.50 -3.78
C ILE A 137 6.34 1.86 -2.46
N GLU A 138 6.83 2.34 -1.32
CA GLU A 138 6.42 1.85 0.00
C GLU A 138 4.95 2.12 0.30
N LEU A 139 4.41 3.28 -0.09
CA LEU A 139 2.99 3.61 0.07
C LEU A 139 2.12 2.73 -0.82
N GLU A 140 2.48 2.55 -2.10
CA GLU A 140 1.77 1.67 -3.03
C GLU A 140 1.71 0.22 -2.51
N LYS A 141 2.81 -0.28 -1.95
CA LYS A 141 2.87 -1.60 -1.32
C LYS A 141 1.90 -1.69 -0.13
N ARG A 142 1.93 -0.74 0.79
CA ARG A 142 1.04 -0.71 1.97
C ARG A 142 -0.44 -0.61 1.58
N ILE A 143 -0.77 0.20 0.59
CA ILE A 143 -2.13 0.35 0.06
C ILE A 143 -2.62 -1.00 -0.50
N LYS A 144 -1.77 -1.69 -1.27
CA LYS A 144 -2.10 -3.01 -1.84
C LYS A 144 -2.28 -4.08 -0.75
N GLU A 145 -1.43 -4.09 0.27
CA GLU A 145 -1.55 -5.00 1.41
C GLU A 145 -2.83 -4.74 2.21
N THR A 146 -3.08 -3.48 2.58
CA THR A 146 -4.28 -3.07 3.31
C THR A 146 -5.56 -3.39 2.52
N SER A 147 -5.55 -3.18 1.20
CA SER A 147 -6.69 -3.53 0.33
C SER A 147 -6.99 -5.03 0.36
N LYS A 148 -5.95 -5.88 0.28
CA LYS A 148 -6.10 -7.34 0.42
C LYS A 148 -6.62 -7.75 1.80
N GLU A 149 -6.19 -7.08 2.86
CA GLU A 149 -6.69 -7.33 4.21
C GLU A 149 -8.16 -6.96 4.36
N ILE A 150 -8.59 -5.81 3.82
CA ILE A 150 -10.00 -5.42 3.76
C ILE A 150 -10.82 -6.47 3.01
N GLU A 151 -10.31 -6.97 1.88
CA GLU A 151 -11.01 -8.02 1.11
C GLU A 151 -11.13 -9.32 1.90
N LYS A 152 -10.08 -9.73 2.62
CA LYS A 152 -10.11 -10.93 3.49
C LYS A 152 -11.12 -10.78 4.63
N GLU A 153 -11.11 -9.65 5.34
CA GLU A 153 -12.04 -9.40 6.45
C GLU A 153 -13.50 -9.27 5.99
N SER A 154 -13.72 -8.70 4.80
CA SER A 154 -15.07 -8.64 4.21
C SER A 154 -15.60 -10.00 3.75
N LYS A 155 -14.73 -10.94 3.36
CA LYS A 155 -15.14 -12.33 3.06
C LYS A 155 -15.47 -13.12 4.32
N LYS A 156 -14.72 -12.92 5.42
CA LYS A 156 -15.03 -13.54 6.72
C LYS A 156 -16.41 -13.12 7.25
N THR A 157 -16.76 -11.85 7.11
CA THR A 157 -18.10 -11.34 7.49
C THR A 157 -19.23 -11.88 6.61
N LYS A 158 -18.99 -12.17 5.34
CA LYS A 158 -19.99 -12.76 4.44
C LYS A 158 -20.24 -14.25 4.67
N ASN A 159 -19.20 -15.01 5.03
CA ASN A 159 -19.33 -16.45 5.29
C ASN A 159 -19.77 -16.78 6.73
N SER A 160 -19.91 -15.77 7.60
CA SER A 160 -20.40 -15.90 8.98
C SER A 160 -21.88 -15.51 9.15
N LYS A 161 -22.56 -15.12 8.07
CA LYS A 161 -24.00 -14.86 8.01
C LYS A 161 -24.70 -16.02 7.34
#